data_AF-A0A5B8NTE1-F1
#
_entry.id   AF-A0A5B8NTE1-F1
#
_cell.length_a   1.000
_cell.length_b   1.000
_cell.length_c   1.000
_cell.angle_alpha   90.00
_cell.angle_beta   90.00
_cell.angle_gamma   90.00
#
_symmetry.space_group_name_H-M   'P 1'
#
loop_
_entity.id
_entity.type
_entity.pdbx_description
1 polymer ?
#
loop_
_entity_poly.entity_id
_entity_poly.type
_entity_poly.pdbx_seq_one_letter_code
_entity_poly.pdbx_strand_id
1 'polypeptide(L)'
;MTELFEVAKLKERYGIKKQAEINRRKHLGIKPTKIEGVYYVTEQQLKLLDALDHWITNQGGKMADFDSSLAVDSLDSTSGHDRLARSKNQELVYQEASLIENTEETENQPNWEDLIRLLADQLQPARSPLQNWRELEEACEKGWLLTTQQVYELVGSKPHGATWERGAFIFTKAGKIGREIAWEIEKKV
;
A
#
# COMPACT_ATOMS: atom_id res chain seq x y z
N MET A 1 -4.87 -36.40 9.67
CA MET A 1 -6.08 -35.75 10.23
C MET A 1 -5.65 -34.39 10.71
N THR A 2 -6.22 -33.31 10.18
CA THR A 2 -5.94 -31.95 10.65
C THR A 2 -6.76 -31.71 11.92
N GLU A 3 -6.09 -31.73 13.07
CA GLU A 3 -6.73 -31.34 14.32
C GLU A 3 -7.00 -29.82 14.31
N LEU A 4 -8.24 -29.45 14.62
CA LEU A 4 -8.73 -28.09 14.64
C LEU A 4 -9.01 -27.69 16.08
N PHE A 5 -8.43 -26.58 16.50
CA PHE A 5 -8.52 -26.09 17.87
C PHE A 5 -9.39 -24.85 17.92
N GLU A 6 -10.37 -24.84 18.81
CA GLU A 6 -11.29 -23.72 18.97
C GLU A 6 -10.57 -22.51 19.58
N VAL A 7 -10.73 -21.36 18.92
CA VAL A 7 -10.14 -20.07 19.32
C VAL A 7 -10.61 -19.61 20.70
N ALA A 8 -11.86 -19.91 21.07
CA ALA A 8 -12.40 -19.53 22.38
C ALA A 8 -11.58 -20.14 23.53
N LYS A 9 -11.11 -21.38 23.34
CA LYS A 9 -10.30 -22.12 24.32
C LYS A 9 -8.88 -21.59 24.45
N LEU A 10 -8.38 -20.80 23.48
CA LEU A 10 -7.04 -20.21 23.54
C LEU A 10 -6.91 -19.18 24.67
N LYS A 11 -7.99 -18.44 24.97
CA LYS A 11 -7.99 -17.44 26.05
C LYS A 11 -7.83 -18.09 27.42
N GLU A 12 -8.57 -19.17 27.64
CA GLU A 12 -8.49 -19.98 28.85
C GLU A 12 -7.12 -20.69 28.95
N ARG A 13 -6.61 -21.22 27.84
CA ARG A 13 -5.32 -21.91 27.78
C ARG A 13 -4.13 -21.03 28.17
N TYR A 14 -4.09 -19.80 27.68
CA TYR A 14 -2.97 -18.88 27.96
C TYR A 14 -3.26 -17.94 29.15
N GLY A 15 -4.46 -17.99 29.73
CA GLY A 15 -4.87 -17.05 30.79
C GLY A 15 -4.90 -15.59 30.33
N ILE A 16 -5.08 -15.33 29.03
CA ILE A 16 -4.98 -14.00 28.44
C ILE A 16 -6.34 -13.39 28.11
N LYS A 17 -6.41 -12.06 28.17
CA LYS A 17 -7.60 -11.31 27.75
C LYS A 17 -7.87 -11.51 26.25
N LYS A 18 -9.15 -11.42 25.85
CA LYS A 18 -9.60 -11.53 24.44
C LYS A 18 -8.79 -10.67 23.48
N GLN A 19 -8.44 -9.45 23.86
CA GLN A 19 -7.66 -8.54 23.01
C GLN A 19 -6.22 -9.01 22.80
N ALA A 20 -5.59 -9.62 23.82
CA ALA A 20 -4.24 -10.15 23.71
C ALA A 20 -4.17 -11.37 22.77
N GLU A 21 -5.18 -12.23 22.79
CA GLU A 21 -5.33 -13.35 21.84
C GLU A 21 -5.44 -12.83 20.39
N ILE A 22 -6.29 -11.82 20.16
CA ILE A 22 -6.46 -11.19 18.85
C ILE A 22 -5.15 -10.56 18.36
N ASN A 23 -4.43 -9.84 19.23
CA ASN A 23 -3.18 -9.18 18.88
C ASN A 23 -2.08 -10.19 18.52
N ARG A 24 -1.93 -11.27 19.30
CA ARG A 24 -0.96 -12.35 19.02
C ARG A 24 -1.24 -13.01 17.68
N ARG A 25 -2.50 -13.29 17.41
CA ARG A 25 -2.92 -13.94 16.17
C ARG A 25 -2.74 -13.03 14.95
N LYS A 26 -3.02 -11.73 15.10
CA LYS A 26 -2.72 -10.70 14.09
C LYS A 26 -1.22 -10.59 13.83
N HIS A 27 -0.41 -10.62 14.89
CA HIS A 27 1.05 -10.54 14.79
C HIS A 27 1.64 -11.72 14.01
N LEU A 28 1.12 -12.94 14.22
CA LEU A 28 1.53 -14.13 13.47
C LEU A 28 0.85 -14.28 12.10
N GLY A 29 0.00 -13.34 11.70
CA GLY A 29 -0.76 -13.42 10.44
C GLY A 29 -1.75 -14.59 10.38
N ILE A 30 -2.12 -15.17 11.52
CA ILE A 30 -2.98 -16.36 11.59
C ILE A 30 -4.44 -15.96 11.36
N LYS A 31 -5.06 -16.56 10.34
CA LYS A 31 -6.50 -16.40 10.06
C LYS A 31 -7.24 -17.67 10.52
N PRO A 32 -8.11 -17.59 11.54
CA PRO A 32 -8.92 -18.73 11.94
C PRO A 32 -9.97 -19.06 10.88
N THR A 33 -10.25 -20.34 10.74
CA THR A 33 -11.33 -20.85 9.89
C THR A 33 -12.64 -20.83 10.67
N LYS A 34 -13.68 -20.20 10.11
CA LYS A 34 -15.02 -20.19 10.72
C LYS A 34 -15.78 -21.44 10.27
N ILE A 35 -16.12 -22.30 11.22
CA ILE A 35 -16.92 -23.52 11.00
C ILE A 35 -18.11 -23.43 11.95
N GLU A 36 -19.33 -23.48 11.40
CA GLU A 36 -20.58 -23.45 12.19
C GLU A 36 -20.68 -22.29 13.21
N GLY A 37 -20.14 -21.12 12.87
CA GLY A 37 -20.18 -19.94 13.75
C GLY A 37 -19.04 -19.87 14.76
N VAL A 38 -18.24 -20.92 14.89
CA VAL A 38 -17.09 -21.02 15.79
C VAL A 38 -15.79 -20.87 14.99
N TYR A 39 -14.79 -20.23 15.58
CA TYR A 39 -13.49 -20.00 14.94
C TYR A 39 -12.48 -21.07 15.39
N TYR A 40 -11.77 -21.66 14.43
CA TYR A 40 -10.77 -22.70 14.65
C TYR A 40 -9.41 -22.31 14.09
N VAL A 41 -8.33 -22.76 14.75
CA VAL A 41 -6.95 -22.69 14.27
C VAL A 41 -6.41 -24.10 14.04
N THR A 42 -5.48 -24.24 13.10
CA THR A 42 -4.81 -25.54 12.85
C THR A 42 -3.77 -25.83 13.92
N GLU A 43 -3.37 -27.10 14.06
CA GLU A 43 -2.29 -27.50 14.98
C GLU A 43 -0.97 -26.73 14.74
N GLN A 44 -0.62 -26.46 13.49
CA GLN A 44 0.59 -25.67 13.15
C GLN A 44 0.47 -24.22 13.64
N GLN A 45 -0.70 -23.60 13.46
CA GLN A 45 -0.99 -22.26 13.94
C GLN A 45 -1.00 -22.20 15.47
N LEU A 46 -1.49 -23.26 16.11
CA LEU A 46 -1.48 -23.40 17.56
C LEU A 46 -0.06 -23.46 18.12
N LYS A 47 0.84 -24.22 17.48
CA LYS A 47 2.26 -24.30 17.88
C LYS A 47 2.96 -22.94 17.80
N LEU A 48 2.67 -22.14 16.77
CA LEU A 48 3.20 -20.78 16.67
C LEU A 48 2.65 -19.87 17.78
N LEU A 49 1.36 -20.00 18.11
CA LEU A 49 0.75 -19.27 19.22
C LEU A 49 1.33 -19.68 20.57
N ASP A 50 1.58 -20.98 20.77
CA ASP A 50 2.25 -21.52 21.97
C ASP A 50 3.68 -20.98 22.10
N ALA A 51 4.45 -20.96 21.01
CA ALA A 51 5.81 -20.42 20.99
C ALA A 51 5.83 -18.91 21.31
N LEU A 52 4.89 -18.15 20.73
CA LEU A 52 4.75 -16.72 21.01
C LEU A 52 4.32 -16.46 22.46
N ASP A 53 3.40 -17.23 23.01
CA ASP A 53 3.00 -17.10 24.42
C ASP A 53 4.17 -17.40 25.36
N HIS A 54 4.94 -18.47 25.08
CA HIS A 54 6.11 -18.82 25.86
C HIS A 54 7.18 -17.71 25.83
N TRP A 55 7.42 -17.11 24.66
CA TRP A 55 8.34 -15.98 24.50
C TRP A 55 7.94 -14.77 25.36
N ILE A 56 6.66 -14.41 25.37
CA ILE A 56 6.17 -13.24 26.08
C ILE A 56 6.12 -13.50 27.60
N THR A 57 5.59 -14.65 28.00
CA THR A 57 5.28 -14.93 29.40
C THR A 57 6.51 -15.39 30.17
N ASN A 58 7.39 -16.19 29.57
CA ASN A 58 8.55 -16.76 30.28
C ASN A 58 9.85 -16.00 30.02
N GLN A 59 10.02 -15.42 28.82
CA GLN A 59 11.25 -14.68 28.49
C GLN A 59 11.09 -13.17 28.66
N GLY A 60 9.86 -12.69 28.97
CA GLY A 60 9.56 -11.27 29.07
C GLY A 60 9.73 -10.52 27.74
N GLY A 61 9.81 -11.27 26.63
CA GLY A 61 10.06 -10.74 25.30
C GLY A 61 8.84 -9.97 24.77
N LYS A 62 9.08 -8.97 23.92
CA LYS A 62 8.00 -8.27 23.24
C LYS A 62 7.55 -9.08 22.02
N MET A 63 6.28 -8.95 21.65
CA MET A 63 5.76 -9.58 20.43
C MET A 63 6.58 -9.19 19.20
N ALA A 64 7.03 -7.93 19.11
CA ALA A 64 7.81 -7.43 17.97
C ALA A 64 9.17 -8.11 17.79
N ASP A 65 9.75 -8.64 18.87
CA ASP A 65 11.05 -9.32 18.85
C ASP A 65 10.89 -10.84 18.62
N PHE A 66 9.66 -11.34 18.53
CA PHE A 66 9.39 -12.74 18.27
C PHE A 66 9.58 -13.04 16.79
N ASP A 67 10.67 -13.74 16.48
CA ASP A 67 10.89 -14.26 15.14
C ASP A 67 10.15 -15.59 14.96
N SER A 68 9.02 -15.55 14.25
CA SER A 68 8.24 -16.75 13.93
C SER A 68 8.99 -17.77 13.08
N SER A 69 10.08 -17.39 12.41
CA SER A 69 10.91 -18.31 11.60
C SER A 69 11.74 -19.27 12.47
N LEU A 70 12.15 -18.83 13.66
CA LEU A 70 12.85 -19.66 14.65
C LEU A 70 11.94 -20.75 15.24
N ALA A 71 10.63 -20.52 15.25
CA ALA A 71 9.65 -21.49 15.76
C ALA A 71 9.35 -22.63 14.77
N VAL A 72 9.64 -22.44 13.48
CA VAL A 72 9.46 -23.46 12.43
C VAL A 72 10.70 -24.35 12.31
N ASP A 73 11.90 -23.81 12.57
CA ASP A 73 13.19 -24.53 12.47
C ASP A 73 13.44 -25.51 13.64
N SER A 74 12.71 -25.39 14.76
CA SER A 74 12.82 -26.35 15.87
C SER A 74 12.09 -27.67 15.65
N LEU A 75 11.46 -27.87 14.48
CA LEU A 75 10.76 -29.11 14.12
C LEU A 75 11.55 -30.05 13.20
N ASP A 76 12.75 -29.66 12.75
CA ASP A 76 13.62 -30.58 12.01
C ASP A 76 15.07 -30.45 12.49
N SER A 77 15.39 -31.17 13.57
CA SER A 77 16.78 -31.44 13.90
C SER A 77 17.39 -32.35 12.85
N THR A 78 17.82 -31.81 11.71
CA THR A 78 18.96 -32.38 10.98
C THR A 78 19.79 -31.30 10.26
N SER A 79 21.02 -31.17 10.76
CA SER A 79 22.22 -30.78 10.02
C SER A 79 22.33 -29.32 9.55
N GLY A 80 23.25 -28.60 10.20
CA GLY A 80 23.58 -27.24 9.86
C GLY A 80 24.19 -27.08 8.46
N HIS A 81 23.96 -25.91 7.89
CA HIS A 81 24.96 -25.20 7.12
C HIS A 81 24.58 -23.72 7.08
N ASP A 82 25.48 -22.90 7.62
CA ASP A 82 25.99 -21.69 6.99
C ASP A 82 25.02 -20.88 6.10
N ARG A 83 24.74 -19.63 6.48
CA ARG A 83 24.92 -18.47 5.56
C ARG A 83 24.60 -17.13 6.21
N LEU A 84 25.67 -16.53 6.73
CA LEU A 84 25.93 -15.10 6.62
C LEU A 84 25.90 -14.71 5.13
N ALA A 85 24.81 -14.11 4.65
CA ALA A 85 24.75 -13.15 3.53
C ALA A 85 23.36 -13.11 2.89
N ARG A 86 22.47 -12.23 3.37
CA ARG A 86 21.52 -11.58 2.45
C ARG A 86 21.32 -10.11 2.81
N SER A 87 22.39 -9.39 2.48
CA SER A 87 22.50 -7.99 2.09
C SER A 87 21.19 -7.19 1.97
N LYS A 88 21.10 -6.15 2.81
CA LYS A 88 20.66 -4.77 2.49
C LYS A 88 19.66 -4.67 1.34
N ASN A 89 18.36 -4.81 1.61
CA ASN A 89 17.28 -4.30 0.75
C ASN A 89 15.90 -4.28 1.44
N GLN A 90 15.83 -4.09 2.76
CA GLN A 90 14.54 -3.98 3.47
C GLN A 90 14.54 -2.89 4.54
N GLU A 91 15.34 -1.87 4.31
CA GLU A 91 15.32 -0.61 5.05
C GLU A 91 14.40 0.30 4.22
N LEU A 92 13.14 0.50 4.62
CA LEU A 92 12.23 1.62 4.25
C LEU A 92 10.73 1.40 4.58
N VAL A 93 10.32 0.33 5.28
CA VAL A 93 8.88 0.12 5.61
C VAL A 93 8.63 0.10 7.12
N TYR A 94 8.99 1.16 7.86
CA TYR A 94 8.60 1.32 9.28
C TYR A 94 8.57 2.78 9.70
N GLN A 95 7.74 3.61 9.07
CA GLN A 95 7.55 4.97 9.56
C GLN A 95 6.14 5.51 9.34
N GLU A 96 5.10 4.75 9.69
CA GLU A 96 3.74 5.30 9.74
C GLU A 96 2.80 4.48 10.63
N ALA A 97 3.14 4.29 11.90
CA ALA A 97 2.21 3.69 12.87
C ALA A 97 2.34 4.28 14.27
N SER A 98 2.53 5.59 14.36
CA SER A 98 2.15 6.37 15.52
C SER A 98 1.26 7.49 15.01
N LEU A 99 0.17 7.78 15.71
CA LEU A 99 -1.00 8.59 15.30
C LEU A 99 -2.01 7.68 14.54
N ILE A 100 -3.19 7.36 15.03
CA ILE A 100 -4.10 8.14 15.86
C ILE A 100 -4.94 7.20 16.72
N GLU A 101 -4.96 7.55 17.99
CA GLU A 101 -5.92 7.19 19.03
C GLU A 101 -7.35 7.57 18.60
N ASN A 102 -8.32 6.69 18.86
CA ASN A 102 -9.77 6.97 18.89
C ASN A 102 -10.41 7.45 17.57
N THR A 103 -11.29 6.64 16.99
CA THR A 103 -12.72 6.96 16.86
C THR A 103 -13.48 5.69 16.42
N GLU A 104 -14.30 5.24 17.35
CA GLU A 104 -15.54 4.47 17.27
C GLU A 104 -15.98 3.88 15.91
N GLU A 105 -16.12 2.57 15.96
CA GLU A 105 -17.07 1.67 15.28
C GLU A 105 -18.17 2.34 14.43
N THR A 106 -18.04 2.21 13.10
CA THR A 106 -19.19 1.88 12.25
C THR A 106 -18.78 0.85 11.21
N GLU A 107 -19.58 -0.19 11.14
CA GLU A 107 -19.65 -1.27 10.16
C GLU A 107 -19.38 -0.79 8.72
N ASN A 108 -18.12 -0.88 8.26
CA ASN A 108 -17.75 -0.65 6.87
C ASN A 108 -16.95 -1.86 6.39
N GLN A 109 -17.63 -2.76 5.67
CA GLN A 109 -16.88 -3.65 4.78
C GLN A 109 -16.11 -2.76 3.80
N PRO A 110 -14.79 -2.97 3.61
CA PRO A 110 -14.02 -2.15 2.69
C PRO A 110 -14.59 -2.34 1.30
N ASN A 111 -15.18 -1.27 0.76
CA ASN A 111 -15.69 -1.24 -0.59
C ASN A 111 -14.53 -1.50 -1.56
N TRP A 112 -14.59 -2.62 -2.28
CA TRP A 112 -13.54 -3.04 -3.20
C TRP A 112 -13.31 -2.01 -4.32
N GLU A 113 -14.34 -1.22 -4.66
CA GLU A 113 -14.24 -0.13 -5.62
C GLU A 113 -13.33 0.99 -5.11
N ASP A 114 -13.37 1.28 -3.81
CA ASP A 114 -12.51 2.28 -3.17
C ASP A 114 -11.06 1.78 -3.07
N LEU A 115 -10.86 0.48 -2.83
CA LEU A 115 -9.53 -0.14 -2.86
C LEU A 115 -8.92 -0.13 -4.27
N ILE A 116 -9.72 -0.37 -5.31
CA ILE A 116 -9.23 -0.28 -6.70
C ILE A 116 -8.92 1.16 -7.08
N ARG A 117 -9.74 2.13 -6.68
CA ARG A 117 -9.45 3.55 -6.91
C ARG A 117 -8.14 3.96 -6.23
N LEU A 118 -7.94 3.54 -4.99
CA LEU A 118 -6.71 3.81 -4.24
C LEU A 118 -5.47 3.20 -4.92
N LEU A 119 -5.59 1.95 -5.39
CA LEU A 119 -4.50 1.26 -6.08
C LEU A 119 -4.22 1.88 -7.46
N ALA A 120 -5.26 2.28 -8.19
CA ALA A 120 -5.12 2.95 -9.48
C ALA A 120 -4.37 4.28 -9.33
N ASP A 121 -4.64 5.03 -8.26
CA ASP A 121 -3.94 6.29 -7.96
C ASP A 121 -2.47 6.06 -7.58
N GLN A 122 -2.18 4.97 -6.83
CA GLN A 122 -0.80 4.58 -6.50
C GLN A 122 0.01 4.03 -7.68
N LEU A 123 -0.64 3.42 -8.66
CA LEU A 123 0.02 2.85 -9.84
C LEU A 123 0.25 3.87 -10.96
N GLN A 124 -0.29 5.10 -10.85
CA GLN A 124 0.10 6.15 -11.78
C GLN A 124 1.59 6.45 -11.55
N PRO A 125 2.47 6.24 -12.54
CA PRO A 125 3.86 6.65 -12.39
C PRO A 125 3.84 8.14 -12.06
N ALA A 126 4.44 8.53 -10.94
CA ALA A 126 4.50 9.92 -10.51
C ALA A 126 4.93 10.75 -11.71
N ARG A 127 3.99 11.49 -12.31
CA ARG A 127 4.25 12.24 -13.54
C ARG A 127 5.39 13.18 -13.19
N SER A 128 6.54 13.01 -13.86
CA SER A 128 7.68 13.85 -13.56
C SER A 128 7.24 15.32 -13.70
N PRO A 129 7.67 16.24 -12.82
CA PRO A 129 7.24 17.64 -12.90
C PRO A 129 7.61 18.29 -14.25
N LEU A 130 8.54 17.68 -15.00
CA LEU A 130 8.96 18.09 -16.33
C LEU A 130 8.18 17.44 -17.48
N GLN A 131 7.29 16.47 -17.19
CA GLN A 131 6.54 15.75 -18.21
C GLN A 131 5.69 16.69 -19.05
N ASN A 132 4.94 17.60 -18.41
CA ASN A 132 4.12 18.59 -19.10
C ASN A 132 4.97 19.48 -20.03
N TRP A 133 6.21 19.80 -19.63
CA TRP A 133 7.13 20.59 -20.43
C TRP A 133 7.61 19.84 -21.66
N ARG A 134 7.89 18.53 -21.53
CA ARG A 134 8.25 17.67 -22.67
C ARG A 134 7.09 17.52 -23.65
N GLU A 135 5.86 17.37 -23.15
CA GLU A 135 4.67 17.25 -23.98
C GLU A 135 4.39 18.55 -24.76
N LEU A 136 4.63 19.71 -24.15
CA LEU A 136 4.56 21.00 -24.85
C LEU A 136 5.67 21.16 -25.90
N GLU A 137 6.88 20.71 -25.61
CA GLU A 137 8.00 20.73 -26.55
C GLU A 137 7.74 19.80 -27.73
N GLU A 138 7.26 18.58 -27.48
CA GLU A 138 6.85 17.63 -28.52
C GLU A 138 5.69 18.16 -29.37
N ALA A 139 4.71 18.82 -28.75
CA ALA A 139 3.62 19.46 -29.47
C ALA A 139 4.12 20.59 -30.38
N CYS A 140 5.09 21.38 -29.92
CA CYS A 140 5.74 22.41 -30.72
C CYS A 140 6.54 21.81 -31.89
N GLU A 141 7.33 20.76 -31.66
CA GLU A 141 8.14 20.10 -32.69
C GLU A 141 7.29 19.44 -33.77
N LYS A 142 6.15 18.86 -33.38
CA LYS A 142 5.25 18.15 -34.31
C LYS A 142 4.15 19.02 -34.88
N GLY A 143 4.04 20.28 -34.48
CA GLY A 143 2.96 21.18 -34.89
C GLY A 143 1.58 20.68 -34.45
N TRP A 144 1.48 20.06 -33.28
CA TRP A 144 0.21 19.57 -32.76
C TRP A 144 -0.65 20.71 -32.23
N LEU A 145 -1.93 20.68 -32.60
CA LEU A 145 -2.92 21.58 -32.07
C LEU A 145 -3.50 21.01 -30.78
N LEU A 146 -3.45 21.80 -29.71
CA LEU A 146 -4.03 21.44 -28.42
C LEU A 146 -5.36 22.13 -28.20
N THR A 147 -6.28 21.46 -27.52
CA THR A 147 -7.52 22.08 -27.10
C THR A 147 -7.32 23.00 -25.90
N THR A 148 -8.28 23.88 -25.63
CA THR A 148 -8.22 24.78 -24.46
C THR A 148 -8.13 24.00 -23.15
N GLN A 149 -8.79 22.85 -23.05
CA GLN A 149 -8.70 21.97 -21.89
C GLN A 149 -7.30 21.34 -21.77
N GLN A 150 -6.73 20.83 -22.86
CA GLN A 150 -5.38 20.24 -22.84
C GLN A 150 -4.31 21.25 -22.45
N VAL A 151 -4.38 22.48 -22.98
CA VAL A 151 -3.47 23.56 -22.56
C VAL A 151 -3.63 23.86 -21.07
N TYR A 152 -4.86 23.89 -20.55
CA TYR A 152 -5.10 24.09 -19.12
C TYR A 152 -4.53 22.96 -18.26
N GLU A 153 -4.64 21.70 -18.68
CA GLU A 153 -4.09 20.54 -17.97
C GLU A 153 -2.56 20.56 -17.93
N LEU A 154 -1.92 20.95 -19.03
CA LEU A 154 -0.45 21.02 -19.13
C LEU A 154 0.13 22.19 -18.35
N VAL A 155 -0.51 23.36 -18.40
CA VAL A 155 0.05 24.64 -17.96
C VAL A 155 -0.55 25.11 -16.63
N GLY A 156 -1.74 24.63 -16.26
CA GLY A 156 -2.49 25.03 -15.07
C GLY A 156 -3.21 26.37 -15.21
N SER A 157 -3.32 26.94 -16.41
CA SER A 157 -3.97 28.24 -16.66
C SER A 157 -4.64 28.26 -18.02
N LYS A 158 -5.83 28.88 -18.11
CA LYS A 158 -6.60 28.89 -19.35
C LYS A 158 -6.02 29.93 -20.32
N PRO A 159 -5.73 29.54 -21.58
CA PRO A 159 -5.27 30.48 -22.59
C PRO A 159 -6.40 31.44 -22.99
N HIS A 160 -6.04 32.67 -23.34
CA HIS A 160 -7.00 33.73 -23.69
C HIS A 160 -6.50 34.64 -24.80
N GLY A 161 -7.43 35.31 -25.51
CA GLY A 161 -7.08 36.21 -26.60
C GLY A 161 -6.73 35.49 -27.90
N ALA A 162 -6.07 36.19 -28.83
CA ALA A 162 -5.59 35.62 -30.09
C ALA A 162 -4.23 34.91 -29.92
N THR A 163 -3.38 35.47 -29.06
CA THR A 163 -2.06 34.95 -28.69
C THR A 163 -1.93 35.05 -27.18
N TRP A 164 -1.39 34.00 -26.56
CA TRP A 164 -1.20 33.90 -25.12
C TRP A 164 0.19 33.36 -24.83
N GLU A 165 0.95 34.02 -23.95
CA GLU A 165 2.31 33.61 -23.61
C GLU A 165 2.38 33.03 -22.21
N ARG A 166 3.12 31.94 -22.05
CA ARG A 166 3.38 31.35 -20.73
C ARG A 166 4.71 30.62 -20.70
N GLY A 167 5.58 31.03 -19.77
CA GLY A 167 6.92 30.44 -19.65
C GLY A 167 7.73 30.66 -20.92
N ALA A 168 8.24 29.57 -21.50
CA ALA A 168 9.02 29.56 -22.74
C ALA A 168 8.17 29.29 -24.00
N PHE A 169 6.84 29.33 -23.90
CA PHE A 169 5.94 29.01 -25.01
C PHE A 169 4.95 30.13 -25.32
N ILE A 170 4.60 30.22 -26.60
CA ILE A 170 3.59 31.11 -27.17
C ILE A 170 2.47 30.23 -27.73
N PHE A 171 1.25 30.51 -27.34
CA PHE A 171 0.03 29.80 -27.75
C PHE A 171 -0.77 30.69 -28.68
N THR A 172 -0.91 30.29 -29.93
CA THR A 172 -1.63 31.05 -30.96
C THR A 172 -2.91 30.32 -31.34
N LYS A 173 -4.00 31.06 -31.48
CA LYS A 173 -5.30 30.49 -31.85
C LYS A 173 -5.30 30.05 -33.33
N ALA A 174 -5.31 28.74 -33.55
CA ALA A 174 -5.23 28.14 -34.90
C ALA A 174 -6.57 27.61 -35.43
N GLY A 175 -7.65 27.68 -34.64
CA GLY A 175 -8.99 27.26 -35.09
C GLY A 175 -9.82 26.63 -33.98
N LYS A 176 -10.47 25.49 -34.30
CA LYS A 176 -11.27 24.71 -33.35
C LYS A 176 -11.02 23.22 -33.49
N ILE A 177 -10.96 22.52 -32.35
CA ILE A 177 -10.97 21.05 -32.26
C ILE A 177 -12.27 20.67 -31.56
N GLY A 178 -13.22 20.09 -32.30
CA GLY A 178 -14.56 19.81 -31.80
C GLY A 178 -15.29 21.07 -31.32
N ARG A 179 -15.59 21.14 -30.02
CA ARG A 179 -16.27 22.31 -29.40
C ARG A 179 -15.30 23.33 -28.81
N GLU A 180 -14.01 23.01 -28.76
CA GLU A 180 -12.99 23.83 -28.10
C GLU A 180 -12.15 24.60 -29.11
N ILE A 181 -11.50 25.67 -28.64
CA ILE A 181 -10.53 26.41 -29.44
C ILE A 181 -9.25 25.57 -29.57
N ALA A 182 -8.72 25.52 -30.79
CA ALA A 182 -7.43 24.90 -31.10
C ALA A 182 -6.30 25.92 -30.94
N TRP A 183 -5.26 25.51 -30.24
CA TRP A 183 -4.07 26.30 -29.94
C TRP A 183 -2.84 25.64 -30.54
N GLU A 184 -2.13 26.40 -31.36
CA GLU A 184 -0.79 26.07 -31.84
C GLU A 184 0.24 26.57 -30.83
N ILE A 185 1.33 25.83 -30.65
CA ILE A 185 2.38 26.13 -29.68
C ILE A 185 3.68 26.40 -30.40
N GLU A 186 4.32 27.52 -30.06
CA GLU A 186 5.65 27.87 -30.52
C GLU A 186 6.57 28.13 -29.33
N LYS A 187 7.86 27.85 -29.50
CA LYS A 187 8.88 28.19 -28.50
C LYS A 187 9.24 29.66 -28.63
N LYS A 188 9.22 30.39 -27.52
CA LYS A 188 9.66 31.78 -27.45
C LYS A 188 11.17 31.82 -27.68
N VAL A 189 11.57 32.40 -28.81
CA VAL A 189 12.98 32.62 -29.21
C VAL A 189 13.65 33.62 -28.27
#